data_AF-A0A1V6MYF5-F1
#
_entry.id   AF-A0A1V6MYF5-F1
#
_cell.length_a   1.000
_cell.length_b   1.000
_cell.length_c   1.000
_cell.angle_alpha   90.00
_cell.angle_beta   90.00
_cell.angle_gamma   90.00
#
_symmetry.space_group_name_H-M   'P 1'
#
loop_
_entity.id
_entity.type
_entity.pdbx_description
1 polymer ?
#
loop_
_entity_poly.entity_id
_entity_poly.type
_entity_poly.pdbx_seq_one_letter_code
_entity_poly.pdbx_strand_id
1 'polypeptide(L)'
;MTTNGVRIRAGRPEEADVLSALALRSKAHWGYDDAYLAACADELLLRPADMADRRVRVAEAGGRILGMATLDGGPPRAELGMLFVDPPSIGRGVGRLLYRHVLAEAGRIGCDAVTIAADPHAEPFYLAVGARRADPLPSRGGLVLMEAWPAGAEPSWVRAWTGDGRAVHLGNVGEFHAQFPGAAPSHNPPHYACLAAFAGPHPALVVLPLTVEPAWMRGLVRQLAWSEVEVHCVDAPGGALSQAVLDRPALARRIRSAGLPVLAWGRTEVSRRLTSGPPIRLAHESKAASHELFRRLAPAHPDVRVPAQEAVRSRRRLARTLKARASAGRTSVVKGEYGVGGSATFVLTPEAVLTGGARAAARRLSGERLLVEEYVPGADLYRNPTFDGVVAEDGTVHVVGTGLMEVTGTAYQGVTVGPGVLPADLAATATAFGTAVGEALAAEGYRGWYDVDFVTDPAGRPAPTEINLRLTGPAVAFVLQARLDRVRGGHHWVRTLDCLPLGARLPAPALLQHLDGLSRRCRALGATLLPTIPTAGLDPVPYVGVALAARSRQALDEAEALVRFGNGALGGMFTGPASAATWASPRRTRRPRPRRP
;
A
#
# COMPACT_ATOMS: atom_id res chain seq x y z
N MET A 1 15.73 22.53 9.99
CA MET A 1 15.92 22.74 11.44
C MET A 1 14.74 22.09 12.16
N THR A 2 15.04 21.24 13.13
CA THR A 2 14.04 20.47 13.89
C THR A 2 13.26 21.38 14.82
N THR A 3 11.99 21.08 15.04
CA THR A 3 11.10 21.77 16.00
C THR A 3 11.44 21.43 17.46
N ASN A 4 12.72 21.19 17.75
CA ASN A 4 13.18 20.84 19.08
C ASN A 4 12.87 21.98 20.04
N GLY A 5 12.08 21.70 21.08
CA GLY A 5 11.67 22.68 22.09
C GLY A 5 10.37 23.44 21.80
N VAL A 6 9.69 23.20 20.68
CA VAL A 6 8.35 23.75 20.44
C VAL A 6 7.30 22.87 21.13
N ARG A 7 6.51 23.44 22.04
CA ARG A 7 5.40 22.78 22.73
C ARG A 7 4.07 23.35 22.25
N ILE A 8 3.05 22.50 22.13
CA ILE A 8 1.67 22.93 21.95
C ILE A 8 0.95 22.91 23.30
N ARG A 9 0.26 23.99 23.64
CA ARG A 9 -0.57 24.09 24.86
C ARG A 9 -1.90 24.79 24.58
N ALA A 10 -2.81 24.75 25.55
CA ALA A 10 -4.00 25.59 25.51
C ALA A 10 -3.61 27.08 25.56
N GLY A 11 -4.33 27.89 24.78
CA GLY A 11 -4.29 29.35 24.89
C GLY A 11 -4.94 29.79 26.20
N ARG A 12 -4.46 30.90 26.77
CA ARG A 12 -4.99 31.44 28.02
C ARG A 12 -5.83 32.69 27.76
N PRO A 13 -6.89 32.97 28.55
CA PRO A 13 -7.77 34.13 28.36
C PRO A 13 -7.02 35.46 28.22
N GLU A 14 -5.95 35.65 28.98
CA GLU A 14 -5.11 36.86 28.96
C GLU A 14 -4.24 37.00 27.69
N GLU A 15 -4.12 35.96 26.88
CA GLU A 15 -3.32 35.99 25.64
C GLU A 15 -4.15 36.45 24.43
N ALA A 16 -5.46 36.64 24.58
CA ALA A 16 -6.40 36.94 23.49
C ALA A 16 -5.94 38.11 22.59
N ASP A 17 -5.51 39.22 23.19
CA ASP A 17 -5.04 40.40 22.45
C ASP A 17 -3.73 40.12 21.69
N VAL A 18 -2.80 39.41 22.34
CA VAL A 18 -1.49 39.06 21.73
C VAL A 18 -1.68 38.09 20.56
N LEU A 19 -2.60 37.14 20.68
CA LEU A 19 -2.94 36.18 19.63
C LEU A 19 -3.67 36.85 18.45
N SER A 20 -4.58 37.78 18.74
CA SER A 20 -5.24 38.61 17.71
C SER A 20 -4.21 39.43 16.92
N ALA A 21 -3.29 40.09 17.62
CA ALA A 21 -2.20 40.83 17.00
C ALA A 21 -1.27 39.92 16.17
N LEU A 22 -1.01 38.68 16.63
CA LEU A 22 -0.23 37.70 15.86
C LEU A 22 -0.95 37.31 14.57
N ALA A 23 -2.26 37.03 14.63
CA ALA A 23 -3.05 36.67 13.45
C ALA A 23 -3.00 37.76 12.38
N LEU A 24 -3.15 39.03 12.78
CA LEU A 24 -3.02 40.18 11.88
C LEU A 24 -1.62 40.28 11.25
N ARG A 25 -0.54 40.20 12.04
CA ARG A 25 0.84 40.23 11.49
C ARG A 25 1.13 39.05 10.58
N SER A 26 0.59 37.87 10.88
CA SER A 26 0.71 36.69 10.03
C SER A 26 -0.05 36.85 8.72
N LYS A 27 -1.23 37.50 8.72
CA LYS A 27 -2.00 37.77 7.48
C LYS A 27 -1.33 38.86 6.63
N ALA A 28 -0.77 39.88 7.27
CA ALA A 28 0.00 40.93 6.61
C ALA A 28 1.25 40.42 5.88
N HIS A 29 1.80 39.26 6.28
CA HIS A 29 2.93 38.62 5.60
C HIS A 29 2.69 38.38 4.09
N TRP A 30 1.43 38.25 3.66
CA TRP A 30 1.07 38.05 2.26
C TRP A 30 1.12 39.31 1.39
N GLY A 31 1.35 40.49 1.99
CA GLY A 31 1.46 41.75 1.25
C GLY A 31 0.12 42.39 0.87
N TYR A 32 -0.95 42.08 1.60
CA TYR A 32 -2.22 42.79 1.48
C TYR A 32 -2.10 44.27 1.88
N ASP A 33 -2.93 45.12 1.28
CA ASP A 33 -2.99 46.54 1.65
C ASP A 33 -3.64 46.77 3.02
N ASP A 34 -3.40 47.97 3.58
CA ASP A 34 -3.87 48.33 4.91
C ASP A 34 -5.41 48.34 5.01
N ALA A 35 -6.12 48.67 3.92
CA ALA A 35 -7.57 48.71 3.89
C ALA A 35 -8.16 47.29 4.00
N TYR A 36 -7.58 46.31 3.29
CA TYR A 36 -7.96 44.92 3.38
C TYR A 36 -7.63 44.33 4.75
N LEU A 37 -6.47 44.65 5.31
CA LEU A 37 -6.09 44.20 6.66
C LEU A 37 -7.01 44.78 7.74
N ALA A 38 -7.41 46.06 7.61
CA ALA A 38 -8.38 46.68 8.50
C ALA A 38 -9.75 45.99 8.42
N ALA A 39 -10.21 45.62 7.23
CA ALA A 39 -11.45 44.87 7.04
C ALA A 39 -11.39 43.44 7.65
N CYS A 40 -10.20 42.87 7.81
CA CYS A 40 -10.01 41.56 8.44
C CYS A 40 -9.91 41.61 9.98
N ALA A 41 -9.77 42.80 10.58
CA ALA A 41 -9.47 42.92 12.01
C ALA A 41 -10.54 42.29 12.91
N ASP A 42 -11.82 42.50 12.58
CA ASP A 42 -12.94 41.95 13.36
C ASP A 42 -13.03 40.42 13.27
N GLU A 43 -12.72 39.84 12.10
CA GLU A 43 -12.70 38.38 11.90
C GLU A 43 -11.55 37.70 12.65
N LEU A 44 -10.42 38.39 12.78
CA LEU A 44 -9.21 37.89 13.44
C LEU A 44 -9.15 38.18 14.94
N LEU A 45 -10.15 38.90 15.47
CA LEU A 45 -10.23 39.24 16.89
C LEU A 45 -10.64 38.02 17.71
N LEU A 46 -9.76 37.63 18.64
CA LEU A 46 -10.04 36.68 19.70
C LEU A 46 -10.36 37.43 20.99
N ARG A 47 -11.43 37.02 21.66
CA ARG A 47 -11.82 37.47 22.99
C ARG A 47 -11.40 36.45 24.05
N PRO A 48 -11.28 36.84 25.33
CA PRO A 48 -10.94 35.91 26.41
C PRO A 48 -11.85 34.66 26.48
N ALA A 49 -13.14 34.81 26.20
CA ALA A 49 -14.10 33.69 26.16
C ALA A 49 -13.81 32.69 25.03
N ASP A 50 -13.28 33.16 23.90
CA ASP A 50 -12.97 32.33 22.74
C ASP A 50 -11.89 31.27 23.04
N MET A 51 -11.03 31.49 24.03
CA MET A 51 -9.92 30.57 24.33
C MET A 51 -10.41 29.15 24.63
N ALA A 52 -11.48 29.03 25.42
CA ALA A 52 -12.11 27.77 25.74
C ALA A 52 -13.06 27.31 24.63
N ASP A 53 -13.96 28.21 24.19
CA ASP A 53 -15.05 27.89 23.26
C ASP A 53 -14.54 27.42 21.89
N ARG A 54 -13.46 28.04 21.42
CA ARG A 54 -12.78 27.74 20.14
C ARG A 54 -11.59 26.82 20.30
N ARG A 55 -11.42 26.23 21.50
CA ARG A 55 -10.32 25.31 21.86
C ARG A 55 -8.96 25.81 21.36
N VAL A 56 -8.63 27.07 21.65
CA VAL A 56 -7.41 27.70 21.14
C VAL A 56 -6.18 26.92 21.57
N ARG A 57 -5.26 26.70 20.64
CA ARG A 57 -3.97 26.05 20.84
C ARG A 57 -2.85 26.97 20.42
N VAL A 58 -1.83 27.05 21.26
CA VAL A 58 -0.66 27.93 21.08
C VAL A 58 0.59 27.07 20.92
N ALA A 59 1.39 27.37 19.91
CA ALA A 59 2.73 26.85 19.76
C ALA A 59 3.71 27.81 20.44
N GLU A 60 4.49 27.32 21.41
CA GLU A 60 5.46 28.13 22.14
C GLU A 60 6.84 27.47 22.17
N ALA A 61 7.89 28.29 22.23
CA ALA A 61 9.25 27.85 22.55
C ALA A 61 9.95 28.88 23.43
N GLY A 62 10.49 28.45 24.57
CA GLY A 62 11.17 29.34 25.51
C GLY A 62 10.30 30.51 25.99
N GLY A 63 9.00 30.27 26.19
CA GLY A 63 8.03 31.30 26.60
C GLY A 63 7.56 32.24 25.48
N ARG A 64 8.13 32.16 24.26
CA ARG A 64 7.69 32.94 23.10
C ARG A 64 6.60 32.19 22.34
N ILE A 65 5.50 32.89 22.04
CA ILE A 65 4.45 32.41 21.14
C ILE A 65 4.97 32.45 19.70
N LEU A 66 4.89 31.31 19.02
CA LEU A 66 5.32 31.12 17.62
C LEU A 66 4.14 31.02 16.65
N GLY A 67 2.94 30.75 17.16
CA GLY A 67 1.73 30.60 16.35
C GLY A 67 0.55 30.08 17.16
N MET A 68 -0.61 30.04 16.53
CA MET A 68 -1.86 29.62 17.15
C MET A 68 -2.76 28.88 16.15
N ALA A 69 -3.63 28.01 16.66
CA ALA A 69 -4.74 27.44 15.89
C ALA A 69 -6.03 27.34 16.74
N THR A 70 -7.20 27.40 16.11
CA THR A 70 -8.49 27.11 16.76
C THR A 70 -9.11 25.83 16.22
N LEU A 71 -9.96 25.20 17.03
CA LEU A 71 -10.83 24.11 16.61
C LEU A 71 -12.25 24.50 17.01
N ASP A 72 -13.03 24.98 16.05
CA ASP A 72 -14.37 25.52 16.25
C ASP A 72 -15.40 24.39 16.03
N GLY A 73 -16.56 24.44 16.70
CA GLY A 73 -17.66 23.48 16.49
C GLY A 73 -17.55 22.16 17.28
N GLY A 74 -17.88 21.02 16.67
CA GLY A 74 -17.90 19.72 17.35
C GLY A 74 -18.29 18.57 16.41
N PRO A 75 -18.45 17.34 16.91
CA PRO A 75 -18.83 16.19 16.08
C PRO A 75 -20.15 16.37 15.31
N PRO A 76 -20.29 15.75 14.12
CA PRO A 76 -19.32 14.89 13.44
C PRO A 76 -18.28 15.67 12.62
N ARG A 77 -18.43 17.01 12.49
CA ARG A 77 -17.57 17.87 11.67
C ARG A 77 -17.23 19.17 12.41
N ALA A 78 -15.95 19.38 12.66
CA ALA A 78 -15.43 20.62 13.24
C ALA A 78 -14.77 21.51 12.19
N GLU A 79 -14.39 22.72 12.57
CA GLU A 79 -13.70 23.67 11.69
C GLU A 79 -12.32 24.05 12.25
N LEU A 80 -11.29 24.01 11.40
CA LEU A 80 -10.01 24.68 11.68
C LEU A 80 -10.23 26.16 11.36
N GLY A 81 -10.74 26.92 12.33
CA GLY A 81 -11.16 28.30 12.12
C GLY A 81 -9.99 29.25 11.88
N MET A 82 -8.97 29.20 12.74
CA MET A 82 -7.76 30.01 12.59
C MET A 82 -6.52 29.11 12.63
N LEU A 83 -5.52 29.40 11.80
CA LEU A 83 -4.17 28.86 11.91
C LEU A 83 -3.17 29.92 11.43
N PHE A 84 -2.47 30.53 12.37
CA PHE A 84 -1.53 31.62 12.09
C PHE A 84 -0.18 31.37 12.75
N VAL A 85 0.89 31.75 12.07
CA VAL A 85 2.27 31.55 12.52
C VAL A 85 2.97 32.90 12.52
N ASP A 86 3.66 33.22 13.61
CA ASP A 86 4.44 34.46 13.70
C ASP A 86 5.42 34.52 12.51
N PRO A 87 5.51 35.63 11.74
CA PRO A 87 6.27 35.66 10.49
C PRO A 87 7.72 35.15 10.58
N PRO A 88 8.51 35.44 11.64
CA PRO A 88 9.85 34.88 11.82
C PRO A 88 9.90 33.35 11.94
N SER A 89 8.76 32.71 12.21
CA SER A 89 8.61 31.26 12.41
C SER A 89 7.97 30.54 11.22
N ILE A 90 7.55 31.27 10.18
CA ILE A 90 7.05 30.69 8.93
C ILE A 90 8.16 29.88 8.26
N GLY A 91 7.79 28.75 7.63
CA GLY A 91 8.74 27.83 7.01
C GLY A 91 9.54 26.94 7.98
N ARG A 92 9.36 27.10 9.31
CA ARG A 92 10.07 26.32 10.35
C ARG A 92 9.29 25.10 10.86
N GLY A 93 8.13 24.80 10.27
CA GLY A 93 7.30 23.64 10.63
C GLY A 93 6.26 23.87 11.74
N VAL A 94 6.18 25.07 12.32
CA VAL A 94 5.21 25.42 13.38
C VAL A 94 3.77 25.21 12.93
N GLY A 95 3.40 25.70 11.74
CA GLY A 95 2.05 25.49 11.20
C GLY A 95 1.68 24.01 11.03
N ARG A 96 2.63 23.16 10.63
CA ARG A 96 2.42 21.71 10.51
C ARG A 96 2.21 21.05 11.87
N LEU A 97 2.90 21.52 12.92
CA LEU A 97 2.67 21.04 14.29
C LEU A 97 1.28 21.42 14.80
N LEU A 98 0.89 22.69 14.66
CA LEU A 98 -0.43 23.19 15.04
C LEU A 98 -1.55 22.44 14.30
N TYR A 99 -1.44 22.30 12.98
CA TYR A 99 -2.40 21.57 12.16
C TYR A 99 -2.59 20.13 12.63
N ARG A 100 -1.49 19.40 12.85
CA ARG A 100 -1.54 18.01 13.33
C ARG A 100 -2.17 17.92 14.73
N HIS A 101 -1.86 18.86 15.61
CA HIS A 101 -2.44 18.91 16.95
C HIS A 101 -3.96 19.12 16.89
N VAL A 102 -4.41 20.06 16.08
CA VAL A 102 -5.84 20.35 15.91
C VAL A 102 -6.59 19.15 15.32
N LEU A 103 -6.05 18.51 14.27
CA LEU A 103 -6.67 17.31 13.71
C LEU A 103 -6.71 16.14 14.70
N ALA A 104 -5.66 15.96 15.50
CA ALA A 104 -5.65 14.93 16.54
C ALA A 104 -6.73 15.19 17.61
N GLU A 105 -6.90 16.45 18.03
CA GLU A 105 -7.96 16.83 18.97
C GLU A 105 -9.35 16.62 18.35
N ALA A 106 -9.54 16.99 17.07
CA ALA A 106 -10.79 16.76 16.35
C ALA A 106 -11.15 15.27 16.32
N GLY A 107 -10.20 14.38 16.05
CA GLY A 107 -10.42 12.94 16.14
C GLY A 107 -10.75 12.48 17.55
N ARG A 108 -10.08 13.06 18.57
CA ARG A 108 -10.29 12.70 19.99
C ARG A 108 -11.68 13.07 20.49
N ILE A 109 -12.29 14.12 19.95
CA ILE A 109 -13.67 14.51 20.26
C ILE A 109 -14.71 13.79 19.40
N GLY A 110 -14.30 12.95 18.44
CA GLY A 110 -15.20 12.15 17.59
C GLY A 110 -15.60 12.81 16.27
N CYS A 111 -14.81 13.75 15.74
CA CYS A 111 -15.04 14.27 14.39
C CYS A 111 -14.45 13.33 13.33
N ASP A 112 -15.19 13.15 12.24
CA ASP A 112 -14.74 12.37 11.08
C ASP A 112 -14.04 13.24 10.04
N ALA A 113 -14.36 14.54 10.02
CA ALA A 113 -13.74 15.52 9.13
C ALA A 113 -13.64 16.89 9.78
N VAL A 114 -12.71 17.69 9.27
CA VAL A 114 -12.48 19.09 9.64
C VAL A 114 -12.56 19.95 8.39
N THR A 115 -13.40 20.99 8.41
CA THR A 115 -13.47 21.98 7.35
C THR A 115 -12.45 23.10 7.58
N ILE A 116 -11.99 23.70 6.50
CA ILE A 116 -11.00 24.78 6.53
C ILE A 116 -11.43 25.84 5.51
N ALA A 117 -11.67 27.06 5.96
CA ALA A 117 -11.81 28.20 5.07
C ALA A 117 -10.41 28.80 4.82
N ALA A 118 -9.73 28.30 3.79
CA ALA A 118 -8.33 28.62 3.54
C ALA A 118 -8.16 29.91 2.73
N ASP A 119 -7.26 30.78 3.18
CA ASP A 119 -6.72 31.86 2.35
C ASP A 119 -6.07 31.25 1.09
N PRO A 120 -6.29 31.82 -0.12
CA PRO A 120 -5.67 31.32 -1.35
C PRO A 120 -4.14 31.17 -1.27
N HIS A 121 -3.44 32.03 -0.53
CA HIS A 121 -1.99 31.91 -0.33
C HIS A 121 -1.60 30.75 0.60
N ALA A 122 -2.50 30.33 1.47
CA ALA A 122 -2.33 29.20 2.39
C ALA A 122 -2.77 27.85 1.80
N GLU A 123 -3.53 27.85 0.70
CA GLU A 123 -3.99 26.61 0.05
C GLU A 123 -2.85 25.61 -0.24
N PRO A 124 -1.68 26.02 -0.82
CA PRO A 124 -0.58 25.09 -1.06
C PRO A 124 -0.05 24.42 0.22
N PHE A 125 -0.10 25.12 1.36
CA PHE A 125 0.24 24.55 2.66
C PHE A 125 -0.74 23.44 3.05
N TYR A 126 -2.04 23.71 2.96
CA TYR A 126 -3.10 22.74 3.32
C TYR A 126 -3.08 21.50 2.43
N LEU A 127 -2.90 21.67 1.11
CA LEU A 127 -2.69 20.54 0.19
C LEU A 127 -1.45 19.72 0.57
N ALA A 128 -0.35 20.37 0.98
CA ALA A 128 0.89 19.71 1.38
C ALA A 128 0.82 19.00 2.76
N VAL A 129 -0.17 19.31 3.60
CA VAL A 129 -0.44 18.58 4.85
C VAL A 129 -1.59 17.56 4.73
N GLY A 130 -2.16 17.41 3.53
CA GLY A 130 -3.13 16.36 3.21
C GLY A 130 -4.59 16.79 3.17
N ALA A 131 -4.90 18.10 3.26
CA ALA A 131 -6.24 18.59 3.01
C ALA A 131 -6.58 18.52 1.51
N ARG A 132 -7.87 18.54 1.19
CA ARG A 132 -8.43 18.48 -0.17
C ARG A 132 -9.43 19.62 -0.34
N ARG A 133 -9.59 20.15 -1.56
CA ARG A 133 -10.69 21.07 -1.87
C ARG A 133 -12.05 20.38 -1.66
N ALA A 134 -13.00 21.06 -1.04
CA ALA A 134 -14.38 20.58 -0.94
C ALA A 134 -15.05 20.61 -2.32
N ASP A 135 -16.05 19.75 -2.53
CA ASP A 135 -16.84 19.69 -3.77
C ASP A 135 -18.35 19.79 -3.42
N PRO A 136 -19.15 20.71 -4.02
CA PRO A 136 -18.73 21.79 -4.93
C PRO A 136 -17.77 22.76 -4.24
N LEU A 137 -17.17 23.69 -5.00
CA LEU A 137 -16.34 24.78 -4.47
C LEU A 137 -17.24 25.99 -4.10
N PRO A 138 -17.89 26.08 -2.92
CA PRO A 138 -18.37 27.37 -2.47
C PRO A 138 -17.15 28.17 -2.02
N SER A 139 -16.88 29.29 -2.69
CA SER A 139 -15.99 30.30 -2.12
C SER A 139 -16.80 31.10 -1.09
N ARG A 140 -16.39 31.06 0.17
CA ARG A 140 -16.96 31.92 1.20
C ARG A 140 -16.10 33.17 1.27
N GLY A 141 -16.56 34.28 0.70
CA GLY A 141 -15.83 35.57 0.76
C GLY A 141 -14.43 35.54 0.14
N GLY A 142 -14.21 34.73 -0.91
CA GLY A 142 -12.89 34.57 -1.55
C GLY A 142 -11.97 33.52 -0.93
N LEU A 143 -12.39 32.86 0.16
CA LEU A 143 -11.67 31.74 0.76
C LEU A 143 -11.94 30.43 0.00
N VAL A 144 -10.93 29.57 -0.05
CA VAL A 144 -11.02 28.21 -0.61
C VAL A 144 -11.51 27.25 0.47
N LEU A 145 -12.68 26.64 0.28
CA LEU A 145 -13.15 25.61 1.21
C LEU A 145 -12.38 24.31 1.01
N MET A 146 -11.77 23.81 2.09
CA MET A 146 -11.03 22.56 2.12
C MET A 146 -11.55 21.64 3.22
N GLU A 147 -11.32 20.34 3.05
CA GLU A 147 -11.60 19.28 4.00
C GLU A 147 -10.31 18.56 4.39
N ALA A 148 -10.22 18.20 5.67
CA ALA A 148 -9.17 17.40 6.25
C ALA A 148 -9.78 16.31 7.13
N TRP A 149 -9.03 15.23 7.38
CA TRP A 149 -9.48 14.10 8.19
C TRP A 149 -8.54 13.93 9.38
N PRO A 150 -9.06 13.83 10.60
CA PRO A 150 -8.27 13.35 11.72
C PRO A 150 -7.56 12.05 11.39
N ALA A 151 -6.33 11.89 11.90
CA ALA A 151 -5.70 10.58 11.86
C ALA A 151 -6.42 9.67 12.86
N GLY A 152 -6.78 8.46 12.43
CA GLY A 152 -7.28 7.44 13.34
C GLY A 152 -6.25 7.04 14.40
N ALA A 153 -6.69 6.25 15.38
CA ALA A 153 -5.76 5.56 16.28
C ALA A 153 -4.78 4.71 15.45
N GLU A 154 -3.54 4.58 15.94
CA GLU A 154 -2.57 3.69 15.30
C GLU A 154 -3.15 2.26 15.26
N PRO A 155 -3.19 1.59 14.10
CA PRO A 155 -3.72 0.24 14.01
C PRO A 155 -2.97 -0.72 14.95
N SER A 156 -3.70 -1.58 15.66
CA SER A 156 -3.09 -2.48 16.65
C SER A 156 -2.04 -3.41 16.06
N TRP A 157 -2.17 -3.77 14.77
CA TRP A 157 -1.19 -4.57 14.05
C TRP A 157 0.17 -3.88 13.92
N VAL A 158 0.23 -2.53 13.85
CA VAL A 158 1.51 -1.79 13.77
C VAL A 158 2.32 -2.04 15.03
N ARG A 159 1.66 -1.96 16.20
CA ARG A 159 2.26 -2.28 17.48
C ARG A 159 2.68 -3.74 17.57
N ALA A 160 1.83 -4.67 17.11
CA ALA A 160 2.16 -6.09 17.09
C ALA A 160 3.35 -6.42 16.17
N TRP A 161 3.50 -5.68 15.07
CA TRP A 161 4.51 -5.93 14.04
C TRP A 161 5.86 -5.29 14.34
N THR A 162 5.88 -4.04 14.81
CA THR A 162 7.12 -3.27 15.02
C THR A 162 7.25 -2.65 16.41
N GLY A 163 6.32 -2.92 17.34
CA GLY A 163 6.34 -2.36 18.69
C GLY A 163 6.15 -0.83 18.72
N ASP A 164 5.41 -0.27 17.76
CA ASP A 164 5.28 1.17 17.49
C ASP A 164 6.60 1.88 17.10
N GLY A 165 7.66 1.09 16.95
CA GLY A 165 9.02 1.56 16.74
C GLY A 165 9.44 1.51 15.28
N ARG A 166 10.68 1.97 15.07
CA ARG A 166 11.37 1.83 13.80
C ARG A 166 11.91 0.41 13.64
N ALA A 167 12.09 -0.04 12.41
CA ALA A 167 12.58 -1.40 12.13
C ALA A 167 13.69 -1.43 11.07
N VAL A 168 14.49 -2.48 11.11
CA VAL A 168 15.39 -2.86 10.01
C VAL A 168 14.60 -3.70 9.01
N HIS A 169 14.65 -3.38 7.73
CA HIS A 169 13.96 -4.11 6.68
C HIS A 169 14.95 -4.85 5.77
N LEU A 170 14.68 -6.13 5.49
CA LEU A 170 15.50 -6.99 4.64
C LEU A 170 14.75 -7.38 3.36
N GLY A 171 15.34 -7.05 2.20
CA GLY A 171 14.86 -7.43 0.87
C GLY A 171 15.14 -8.88 0.49
N ASN A 172 14.87 -9.84 1.37
CA ASN A 172 15.25 -11.25 1.18
C ASN A 172 14.20 -12.09 0.40
N VAL A 173 13.38 -11.46 -0.44
CA VAL A 173 12.31 -12.15 -1.19
C VAL A 173 12.84 -13.32 -2.03
N GLY A 174 13.97 -13.14 -2.71
CA GLY A 174 14.62 -14.23 -3.47
C GLY A 174 15.08 -15.38 -2.57
N GLU A 175 15.66 -15.04 -1.42
CA GLU A 175 16.11 -16.02 -0.40
C GLU A 175 14.94 -16.86 0.10
N PHE A 176 13.85 -16.20 0.46
CA PHE A 176 12.67 -16.86 1.03
C PHE A 176 12.06 -17.84 0.03
N HIS A 177 11.97 -17.48 -1.25
CA HIS A 177 11.39 -18.36 -2.26
C HIS A 177 12.33 -19.53 -2.61
N ALA A 178 13.64 -19.33 -2.56
CA ALA A 178 14.62 -20.37 -2.89
C ALA A 178 14.62 -21.56 -1.89
N GLN A 179 14.06 -21.39 -0.68
CA GLN A 179 14.03 -22.46 0.32
C GLN A 179 12.99 -23.56 0.03
N PHE A 180 12.05 -23.33 -0.91
CA PHE A 180 11.00 -24.29 -1.21
C PHE A 180 11.35 -25.19 -2.41
N PRO A 181 11.25 -26.53 -2.27
CA PRO A 181 11.59 -27.47 -3.34
C PRO A 181 10.75 -27.25 -4.60
N GLY A 182 11.41 -27.22 -5.76
CA GLY A 182 10.73 -27.09 -7.06
C GLY A 182 10.09 -25.73 -7.33
N ALA A 183 10.32 -24.73 -6.47
CA ALA A 183 9.98 -23.35 -6.77
C ALA A 183 10.75 -22.93 -8.05
N ALA A 184 10.02 -22.63 -9.12
CA ALA A 184 10.62 -21.94 -10.25
C ALA A 184 11.23 -20.63 -9.73
N PRO A 185 12.42 -20.20 -10.21
CA PRO A 185 12.89 -18.86 -9.87
C PRO A 185 11.76 -17.89 -10.19
N SER A 186 11.39 -17.04 -9.22
CA SER A 186 10.39 -16.01 -9.48
C SER A 186 10.81 -15.22 -10.72
N HIS A 187 9.86 -14.69 -11.47
CA HIS A 187 10.23 -13.73 -12.51
C HIS A 187 10.73 -12.48 -11.77
N ASN A 188 12.03 -12.20 -11.81
CA ASN A 188 12.70 -11.03 -11.24
C ASN A 188 12.71 -10.83 -9.68
N PRO A 189 13.22 -11.79 -8.89
CA PRO A 189 13.37 -11.63 -7.44
C PRO A 189 14.18 -10.41 -6.99
N PRO A 190 15.22 -9.92 -7.71
CA PRO A 190 15.98 -8.76 -7.27
C PRO A 190 15.14 -7.47 -7.23
N HIS A 191 14.34 -7.19 -8.26
CA HIS A 191 13.56 -5.95 -8.30
C HIS A 191 12.47 -5.91 -7.24
N TYR A 192 11.79 -7.04 -7.03
CA TYR A 192 10.73 -7.18 -6.02
C TYR A 192 11.24 -6.94 -4.59
N ALA A 193 12.55 -7.10 -4.35
CA ALA A 193 13.16 -6.77 -3.06
C ALA A 193 12.99 -5.29 -2.67
N CYS A 194 12.77 -4.39 -3.63
CA CYS A 194 12.49 -2.98 -3.36
C CYS A 194 11.24 -2.78 -2.49
N LEU A 195 10.28 -3.72 -2.52
CA LEU A 195 9.09 -3.68 -1.68
C LEU A 195 9.43 -3.75 -0.18
N ALA A 196 10.61 -4.25 0.20
CA ALA A 196 11.06 -4.26 1.59
C ALA A 196 11.19 -2.84 2.19
N ALA A 197 11.31 -1.78 1.38
CA ALA A 197 11.21 -0.41 1.88
C ALA A 197 9.88 -0.16 2.63
N PHE A 198 8.84 -0.94 2.32
CA PHE A 198 7.49 -0.86 2.87
C PHE A 198 7.13 -2.09 3.74
N ALA A 199 8.12 -2.83 4.26
CA ALA A 199 7.87 -3.94 5.18
C ALA A 199 7.22 -3.52 6.52
N GLY A 200 7.33 -2.24 6.85
CA GLY A 200 6.70 -1.62 8.01
C GLY A 200 6.60 -0.09 7.84
N PRO A 201 5.81 0.60 8.67
CA PRO A 201 5.52 2.02 8.48
C PRO A 201 6.69 2.95 8.82
N HIS A 202 7.73 2.46 9.49
CA HIS A 202 8.83 3.26 10.03
C HIS A 202 10.21 2.61 9.80
N PRO A 203 10.75 2.60 8.57
CA PRO A 203 12.08 2.08 8.32
C PRO A 203 13.16 2.87 9.07
N ALA A 204 14.11 2.15 9.64
CA ALA A 204 15.37 2.68 10.18
C ALA A 204 16.54 2.42 9.25
N LEU A 205 16.60 1.19 8.76
CA LEU A 205 17.64 0.67 7.90
C LEU A 205 16.98 -0.26 6.89
N VAL A 206 17.33 -0.14 5.60
CA VAL A 206 16.84 -1.03 4.55
C VAL A 206 18.03 -1.68 3.87
N VAL A 207 18.03 -3.02 3.79
CA VAL A 207 19.05 -3.80 3.09
C VAL A 207 18.47 -4.44 1.85
N LEU A 208 19.07 -4.17 0.69
CA LEU A 208 18.59 -4.63 -0.61
C LEU A 208 19.65 -5.46 -1.36
N PRO A 209 19.26 -6.49 -2.13
CA PRO A 209 20.16 -7.34 -2.89
C PRO A 209 20.66 -6.71 -4.22
N LEU A 210 20.35 -5.43 -4.45
CA LEU A 210 20.64 -4.69 -5.68
C LEU A 210 20.89 -3.22 -5.37
N THR A 211 21.64 -2.57 -6.24
CA THR A 211 21.90 -1.12 -6.17
C THR A 211 20.64 -0.33 -6.50
N VAL A 212 20.36 0.69 -5.70
CA VAL A 212 19.26 1.62 -5.93
C VAL A 212 19.76 3.06 -5.91
N GLU A 213 19.09 3.92 -6.69
CA GLU A 213 19.41 5.35 -6.74
C GLU A 213 19.06 6.04 -5.40
N PRO A 214 20.00 6.76 -4.76
CA PRO A 214 19.74 7.46 -3.50
C PRO A 214 18.56 8.45 -3.56
N ALA A 215 18.29 9.00 -4.74
CA ALA A 215 17.15 9.91 -4.96
C ALA A 215 15.80 9.24 -4.69
N TRP A 216 15.67 7.93 -4.94
CA TRP A 216 14.45 7.18 -4.68
C TRP A 216 14.10 7.17 -3.18
N MET A 217 15.04 6.74 -2.33
CA MET A 217 14.81 6.70 -0.88
C MET A 217 14.58 8.11 -0.31
N ARG A 218 15.34 9.12 -0.76
CA ARG A 218 15.08 10.52 -0.37
C ARG A 218 13.68 10.99 -0.74
N GLY A 219 13.17 10.56 -1.91
CA GLY A 219 11.80 10.81 -2.34
C GLY A 219 10.77 10.19 -1.39
N LEU A 220 10.92 8.90 -1.08
CA LEU A 220 10.04 8.19 -0.14
C LEU A 220 10.05 8.82 1.26
N VAL A 221 11.24 9.11 1.80
CA VAL A 221 11.41 9.75 3.11
C VAL A 221 10.63 11.06 3.19
N ARG A 222 10.70 11.91 2.16
CA ARG A 222 9.92 13.15 2.12
C ARG A 222 8.42 12.89 2.02
N GLN A 223 7.99 12.03 1.09
CA GLN A 223 6.56 11.84 0.81
C GLN A 223 5.81 11.13 1.95
N LEU A 224 6.46 10.18 2.61
CA LEU A 224 5.94 9.41 3.74
C LEU A 224 6.34 10.02 5.09
N ALA A 225 7.00 11.19 5.07
CA ALA A 225 7.49 11.91 6.24
C ALA A 225 8.28 11.01 7.22
N TRP A 226 9.04 10.05 6.70
CA TRP A 226 9.91 9.20 7.52
C TRP A 226 11.03 10.01 8.14
N SER A 227 11.59 9.50 9.24
CA SER A 227 12.91 9.94 9.70
C SER A 227 14.00 9.46 8.72
N GLU A 228 15.25 9.88 8.92
CA GLU A 228 16.36 9.45 8.07
C GLU A 228 16.48 7.92 7.99
N VAL A 229 16.51 7.36 6.78
CA VAL A 229 16.60 5.91 6.54
C VAL A 229 17.98 5.57 6.01
N GLU A 230 18.70 4.67 6.71
CA GLU A 230 19.97 4.11 6.26
C GLU A 230 19.72 3.05 5.18
N VAL A 231 20.44 3.07 4.05
CA VAL A 231 20.25 2.11 2.95
C VAL A 231 21.55 1.40 2.65
N HIS A 232 21.51 0.07 2.63
CA HIS A 232 22.64 -0.79 2.27
C HIS A 232 22.29 -1.64 1.06
N CYS A 233 23.08 -1.50 -0.01
CA CYS A 233 22.97 -2.36 -1.19
C CYS A 233 24.05 -3.44 -1.09
N VAL A 234 23.62 -4.70 -1.08
CA VAL A 234 24.48 -5.87 -0.91
C VAL A 234 24.31 -6.74 -2.14
N ASP A 235 25.35 -6.88 -2.96
CA ASP A 235 25.31 -7.87 -4.04
C ASP A 235 25.16 -9.28 -3.43
N ALA A 236 24.06 -9.94 -3.81
CA ALA A 236 23.66 -11.24 -3.28
C ALA A 236 23.21 -12.14 -4.45
N PRO A 237 24.16 -12.57 -5.30
CA PRO A 237 23.85 -13.43 -6.44
C PRO A 237 23.18 -14.73 -5.97
N GLY A 238 22.13 -15.16 -6.67
CA GLY A 238 21.31 -16.30 -6.26
C GLY A 238 20.28 -16.00 -5.15
N GLY A 239 20.17 -14.75 -4.70
CA GLY A 239 19.13 -14.30 -3.77
C GLY A 239 19.44 -14.51 -2.29
N ALA A 240 20.65 -14.95 -1.92
CA ALA A 240 21.05 -15.25 -0.54
C ALA A 240 21.45 -14.00 0.28
N LEU A 241 20.55 -13.01 0.38
CA LEU A 241 20.82 -11.70 0.98
C LEU A 241 21.34 -11.80 2.43
N SER A 242 20.70 -12.61 3.26
CA SER A 242 21.04 -12.72 4.67
C SER A 242 22.44 -13.31 4.86
N GLN A 243 22.85 -14.26 4.00
CA GLN A 243 24.21 -14.80 4.03
C GLN A 243 25.21 -13.71 3.62
N ALA A 244 24.93 -12.96 2.54
CA ALA A 244 25.79 -11.87 2.10
C ALA A 244 25.93 -10.74 3.15
N VAL A 245 24.91 -10.52 3.99
CA VAL A 245 24.99 -9.63 5.15
C VAL A 245 25.87 -10.21 6.25
N LEU A 246 25.74 -11.50 6.57
CA LEU A 246 26.55 -12.17 7.59
C LEU A 246 28.04 -12.21 7.22
N ASP A 247 28.34 -12.34 5.93
CA ASP A 247 29.69 -12.29 5.37
C ASP A 247 30.31 -10.87 5.40
N ARG A 248 29.54 -9.86 5.83
CA ARG A 248 29.98 -8.49 6.09
C ARG A 248 29.86 -8.16 7.59
N PRO A 249 30.87 -8.52 8.42
CA PRO A 249 30.76 -8.43 9.88
C PRO A 249 30.41 -7.04 10.40
N ALA A 250 30.85 -5.97 9.74
CA ALA A 250 30.51 -4.60 10.11
C ALA A 250 29.01 -4.30 9.95
N LEU A 251 28.41 -4.71 8.82
CA LEU A 251 26.98 -4.54 8.56
C LEU A 251 26.13 -5.41 9.49
N ALA A 252 26.50 -6.68 9.66
CA ALA A 252 25.81 -7.56 10.60
C ALA A 252 25.85 -7.02 12.04
N ARG A 253 27.00 -6.46 12.47
CA ARG A 253 27.14 -5.80 13.78
C ARG A 253 26.27 -4.56 13.86
N ARG A 254 26.24 -3.71 12.82
CA ARG A 254 25.42 -2.50 12.74
C ARG A 254 23.92 -2.79 12.87
N ILE A 255 23.45 -3.85 12.21
CA ILE A 255 22.05 -4.32 12.30
C ILE A 255 21.75 -4.76 13.73
N ARG A 256 22.58 -5.63 14.32
CA ARG A 256 22.39 -6.12 15.70
C ARG A 256 22.46 -5.01 16.74
N SER A 257 23.41 -4.09 16.61
CA SER A 257 23.59 -2.98 17.54
C SER A 257 22.51 -1.91 17.43
N ALA A 258 21.66 -1.95 16.39
CA ALA A 258 20.51 -1.06 16.30
C ALA A 258 19.48 -1.34 17.40
N GLY A 259 19.41 -2.58 17.90
CA GLY A 259 18.40 -2.98 18.90
C GLY A 259 16.96 -2.85 18.41
N LEU A 260 16.76 -2.87 17.08
CA LEU A 260 15.45 -2.71 16.45
C LEU A 260 14.92 -4.06 15.93
N PRO A 261 13.59 -4.22 15.82
CA PRO A 261 13.00 -5.34 15.10
C PRO A 261 13.55 -5.46 13.69
N VAL A 262 13.78 -6.69 13.23
CA VAL A 262 14.27 -6.98 11.88
C VAL A 262 13.15 -7.67 11.10
N LEU A 263 12.60 -6.96 10.12
CA LEU A 263 11.51 -7.40 9.27
C LEU A 263 12.11 -7.92 7.96
N ALA A 264 11.80 -9.16 7.62
CA ALA A 264 12.17 -9.79 6.36
C ALA A 264 10.92 -10.00 5.50
N TRP A 265 11.07 -10.14 4.19
CA TRP A 265 9.97 -10.56 3.30
C TRP A 265 9.34 -11.82 3.85
N GLY A 266 10.15 -12.83 4.11
CA GLY A 266 9.76 -13.98 4.90
C GLY A 266 10.96 -14.54 5.64
N ARG A 267 10.71 -15.37 6.66
CA ARG A 267 11.77 -15.89 7.52
C ARG A 267 12.37 -17.16 6.92
N THR A 268 13.69 -17.30 7.04
CA THR A 268 14.52 -18.43 6.57
C THR A 268 15.49 -18.82 7.68
N GLU A 269 16.11 -20.00 7.62
CA GLU A 269 17.12 -20.38 8.62
C GLU A 269 18.32 -19.40 8.67
N VAL A 270 18.71 -18.83 7.52
CA VAL A 270 19.83 -17.89 7.45
C VAL A 270 19.46 -16.53 8.02
N SER A 271 18.30 -15.97 7.61
CA SER A 271 17.82 -14.67 8.12
C SER A 271 17.56 -14.69 9.63
N ARG A 272 17.25 -15.86 10.22
CA ARG A 272 17.16 -16.02 11.68
C ARG A 272 18.43 -15.63 12.42
N ARG A 273 19.61 -15.79 11.81
CA ARG A 273 20.89 -15.41 12.45
C ARG A 273 21.06 -13.88 12.58
N LEU A 274 20.19 -13.11 11.93
CA LEU A 274 20.09 -11.65 12.02
C LEU A 274 18.89 -11.18 12.85
N THR A 275 17.96 -12.07 13.19
CA THR A 275 16.73 -11.75 13.94
C THR A 275 16.70 -12.46 15.28
N SER A 276 15.93 -11.97 16.24
CA SER A 276 15.57 -12.71 17.45
C SER A 276 14.16 -13.29 17.26
N GLY A 277 13.93 -14.55 17.65
CA GLY A 277 12.57 -15.12 17.63
C GLY A 277 12.51 -16.65 17.65
N PRO A 278 11.34 -17.23 17.95
CA PRO A 278 11.12 -18.67 18.03
C PRO A 278 11.30 -19.35 16.66
N PRO A 279 11.62 -20.65 16.58
CA PRO A 279 11.75 -21.42 15.33
C PRO A 279 10.56 -21.22 14.40
N ILE A 280 10.82 -21.23 13.08
CA ILE A 280 9.80 -20.92 12.09
C ILE A 280 9.10 -22.20 11.67
N ARG A 281 7.77 -22.23 11.75
CA ARG A 281 6.93 -23.26 11.14
C ARG A 281 6.21 -22.67 9.93
N LEU A 282 6.63 -23.05 8.73
CA LEU A 282 6.04 -22.58 7.46
C LEU A 282 5.15 -23.64 6.81
N ALA A 283 4.53 -24.52 7.60
CA ALA A 283 3.78 -25.66 7.08
C ALA A 283 2.67 -25.24 6.09
N HIS A 284 2.00 -24.12 6.37
CA HIS A 284 0.89 -23.63 5.54
C HIS A 284 1.31 -22.84 4.29
N GLU A 285 2.62 -22.61 4.05
CA GLU A 285 3.09 -22.23 2.69
C GLU A 285 2.82 -23.35 1.67
N SER A 286 2.66 -24.60 2.15
CA SER A 286 2.11 -25.68 1.32
C SER A 286 0.63 -25.42 1.06
N LYS A 287 0.27 -25.32 -0.21
CA LYS A 287 -1.14 -25.20 -0.65
C LYS A 287 -2.00 -26.37 -0.21
N ALA A 288 -1.42 -27.55 -0.02
CA ALA A 288 -2.13 -28.71 0.50
C ALA A 288 -2.43 -28.57 2.00
N ALA A 289 -1.44 -28.14 2.79
CA ALA A 289 -1.63 -27.91 4.23
C ALA A 289 -2.58 -26.73 4.50
N SER A 290 -2.48 -25.66 3.70
CA SER A 290 -3.48 -24.57 3.67
C SER A 290 -4.90 -25.10 3.44
N HIS A 291 -5.09 -25.92 2.41
CA HIS A 291 -6.39 -26.49 2.08
C HIS A 291 -6.96 -27.38 3.18
N GLU A 292 -6.12 -28.19 3.83
CA GLU A 292 -6.53 -28.99 4.97
C GLU A 292 -7.02 -28.14 6.15
N LEU A 293 -6.31 -27.04 6.45
CA LEU A 293 -6.75 -26.07 7.45
C LEU A 293 -8.09 -25.43 7.06
N PHE A 294 -8.25 -25.01 5.80
CA PHE A 294 -9.52 -24.45 5.33
C PHE A 294 -10.69 -25.42 5.52
N ARG A 295 -10.51 -26.69 5.15
CA ARG A 295 -11.51 -27.74 5.36
C ARG A 295 -11.88 -27.93 6.83
N ARG A 296 -10.89 -27.81 7.73
CA ARG A 296 -11.09 -27.96 9.17
C ARG A 296 -11.91 -26.80 9.74
N LEU A 297 -11.70 -25.58 9.24
CA LEU A 297 -12.43 -24.38 9.69
C LEU A 297 -13.81 -24.23 9.04
N ALA A 298 -14.00 -24.73 7.80
CA ALA A 298 -15.22 -24.54 7.02
C ALA A 298 -16.56 -24.79 7.76
N PRO A 299 -16.71 -25.82 8.62
CA PRO A 299 -17.98 -26.05 9.33
C PRO A 299 -18.42 -24.87 10.22
N ALA A 300 -17.48 -24.08 10.74
CA ALA A 300 -17.77 -22.90 11.56
C ALA A 300 -17.98 -21.61 10.71
N HIS A 301 -17.76 -21.68 9.40
CA HIS A 301 -17.84 -20.55 8.48
C HIS A 301 -18.68 -20.91 7.23
N PRO A 302 -20.01 -21.03 7.36
CA PRO A 302 -20.89 -21.52 6.30
C PRO A 302 -20.93 -20.64 5.05
N ASP A 303 -20.60 -19.35 5.19
CA ASP A 303 -20.53 -18.39 4.09
C ASP A 303 -19.21 -18.46 3.29
N VAL A 304 -18.29 -19.33 3.71
CA VAL A 304 -17.03 -19.60 3.02
C VAL A 304 -17.12 -20.89 2.23
N ARG A 305 -16.79 -20.84 0.93
CA ARG A 305 -16.76 -22.01 0.06
C ARG A 305 -15.35 -22.57 -0.05
N VAL A 306 -15.07 -23.73 0.54
CA VAL A 306 -13.78 -24.41 0.32
C VAL A 306 -13.85 -25.29 -0.94
N PRO A 307 -13.10 -24.98 -2.03
CA PRO A 307 -13.12 -25.78 -3.25
C PRO A 307 -12.55 -27.18 -3.00
N ALA A 308 -13.01 -28.21 -3.70
CA ALA A 308 -12.41 -29.54 -3.55
C ALA A 308 -10.98 -29.56 -4.11
N GLN A 309 -10.04 -30.19 -3.39
CA GLN A 309 -8.64 -30.33 -3.82
C GLN A 309 -8.17 -31.78 -3.64
N GLU A 310 -7.39 -32.29 -4.59
CA GLU A 310 -6.71 -33.59 -4.47
C GLU A 310 -5.24 -33.51 -4.87
N ALA A 311 -4.38 -34.20 -4.11
CA ALA A 311 -2.98 -34.36 -4.46
C ALA A 311 -2.77 -35.48 -5.49
N VAL A 312 -2.02 -35.20 -6.55
CA VAL A 312 -1.69 -36.17 -7.61
C VAL A 312 -0.19 -36.47 -7.62
N ARG A 313 0.14 -37.72 -7.30
CA ARG A 313 1.52 -38.22 -7.13
C ARG A 313 2.19 -38.71 -8.41
N SER A 314 1.51 -38.68 -9.56
CA SER A 314 2.12 -39.05 -10.84
C SER A 314 1.46 -38.37 -12.03
N ARG A 315 2.26 -38.12 -13.08
CA ARG A 315 1.78 -37.53 -14.34
C ARG A 315 0.70 -38.37 -15.01
N ARG A 316 0.76 -39.69 -14.88
CA ARG A 316 -0.27 -40.61 -15.38
C ARG A 316 -1.59 -40.46 -14.62
N ARG A 317 -1.55 -40.30 -13.29
CA ARG A 317 -2.76 -40.05 -12.49
C ARG A 317 -3.33 -38.66 -12.78
N LEU A 318 -2.49 -37.64 -12.91
CA LEU A 318 -2.90 -36.29 -13.31
C LEU A 318 -3.61 -36.30 -14.66
N ALA A 319 -3.02 -36.91 -15.70
CA ALA A 319 -3.65 -36.97 -17.03
C ALA A 319 -5.01 -37.67 -17.01
N ARG A 320 -5.15 -38.76 -16.24
CA ARG A 320 -6.45 -39.45 -16.08
C ARG A 320 -7.49 -38.57 -15.38
N THR A 321 -7.07 -37.89 -14.32
CA THR A 321 -7.90 -36.98 -13.53
C THR A 321 -8.40 -35.82 -14.39
N LEU A 322 -7.49 -35.15 -15.11
CA LEU A 322 -7.84 -34.06 -16.02
C LEU A 322 -8.78 -34.52 -17.13
N LYS A 323 -8.53 -35.69 -17.74
CA LYS A 323 -9.42 -36.25 -18.75
C LYS A 323 -10.82 -36.52 -18.20
N ALA A 324 -10.92 -37.16 -17.04
CA ALA A 324 -12.22 -37.48 -16.43
C ALA A 324 -13.02 -36.22 -16.11
N ARG A 325 -12.37 -35.21 -15.52
CA ARG A 325 -13.00 -33.90 -15.21
C ARG A 325 -13.43 -33.16 -16.48
N ALA A 326 -12.57 -33.11 -17.49
CA ALA A 326 -12.88 -32.47 -18.78
C ALA A 326 -14.03 -33.17 -19.51
N SER A 327 -14.07 -34.51 -19.53
CA SER A 327 -15.19 -35.28 -20.10
C SER A 327 -16.52 -35.03 -19.36
N ALA A 328 -16.47 -34.63 -18.09
CA ALA A 328 -17.63 -34.20 -17.33
C ALA A 328 -17.94 -32.69 -17.46
N GLY A 329 -17.29 -31.98 -18.40
CA GLY A 329 -17.48 -30.55 -18.61
C GLY A 329 -16.89 -29.65 -17.51
N ARG A 330 -16.00 -30.15 -16.65
CA ARG A 330 -15.48 -29.42 -15.49
C ARG A 330 -14.11 -28.80 -15.75
N THR A 331 -14.00 -27.50 -15.56
CA THR A 331 -12.70 -26.79 -15.49
C THR A 331 -11.92 -27.23 -14.25
N SER A 332 -10.60 -27.31 -14.37
CA SER A 332 -9.70 -27.71 -13.29
C SER A 332 -8.62 -26.66 -13.08
N VAL A 333 -8.28 -26.37 -11.84
CA VAL A 333 -7.08 -25.60 -11.49
C VAL A 333 -6.00 -26.59 -11.10
N VAL A 334 -4.82 -26.48 -11.68
CA VAL A 334 -3.65 -27.28 -11.31
C VAL A 334 -2.59 -26.39 -10.71
N LYS A 335 -2.15 -26.71 -9.50
CA LYS A 335 -1.17 -25.94 -8.74
C LYS A 335 0.04 -26.80 -8.39
N GLY A 336 1.24 -26.22 -8.40
CA GLY A 336 2.36 -26.75 -7.62
C GLY A 336 2.06 -26.66 -6.12
N GLU A 337 2.63 -27.53 -5.29
CA GLU A 337 2.43 -27.47 -3.83
C GLU A 337 3.00 -26.18 -3.22
N TYR A 338 4.17 -25.75 -3.71
CA TYR A 338 4.79 -24.47 -3.43
C TYR A 338 4.87 -23.65 -4.72
N GLY A 339 4.75 -22.32 -4.62
CA GLY A 339 4.83 -21.42 -5.76
C GLY A 339 4.40 -20.00 -5.42
N VAL A 340 4.79 -19.04 -6.25
CA VAL A 340 4.66 -17.59 -6.00
C VAL A 340 3.86 -16.92 -7.10
N GLY A 341 2.94 -16.02 -6.75
CA GLY A 341 2.27 -15.11 -7.68
C GLY A 341 1.59 -15.81 -8.86
N GLY A 342 1.04 -17.01 -8.63
CA GLY A 342 0.35 -17.81 -9.64
C GLY A 342 1.23 -18.40 -10.76
N SER A 343 2.55 -18.26 -10.70
CA SER A 343 3.50 -18.81 -11.69
C SER A 343 3.47 -20.34 -11.82
N ALA A 344 2.96 -21.04 -10.80
CA ALA A 344 2.75 -22.49 -10.79
C ALA A 344 1.27 -22.89 -10.80
N THR A 345 0.37 -21.96 -11.14
CA THR A 345 -1.09 -22.18 -11.18
C THR A 345 -1.59 -22.13 -12.62
N PHE A 346 -2.34 -23.16 -13.02
CA PHE A 346 -2.84 -23.33 -14.38
C PHE A 346 -4.33 -23.61 -14.37
N VAL A 347 -5.11 -22.81 -15.10
CA VAL A 347 -6.55 -23.05 -15.31
C VAL A 347 -6.73 -23.82 -16.61
N LEU A 348 -7.26 -25.05 -16.52
CA LEU A 348 -7.43 -25.94 -17.65
C LEU A 348 -8.92 -26.15 -17.94
N THR A 349 -9.38 -25.59 -19.05
CA THR A 349 -10.77 -25.75 -19.52
C THR A 349 -10.99 -27.15 -20.11
N PRO A 350 -12.23 -27.66 -20.13
CA PRO A 350 -12.56 -28.93 -20.77
C PRO A 350 -12.07 -29.01 -22.22
N GLU A 351 -12.32 -27.95 -23.00
CA GLU A 351 -11.91 -27.87 -24.40
C GLU A 351 -10.38 -27.97 -24.57
N ALA A 352 -9.61 -27.23 -23.77
CA ALA A 352 -8.15 -27.25 -23.84
C ALA A 352 -7.57 -28.65 -23.54
N VAL A 353 -8.18 -29.37 -22.58
CA VAL A 353 -7.75 -30.73 -22.20
C VAL A 353 -8.14 -31.76 -23.27
N LEU A 354 -9.34 -31.65 -23.84
CA LEU A 354 -9.86 -32.61 -24.82
C LEU A 354 -9.19 -32.45 -26.19
N THR A 355 -8.97 -31.22 -26.64
CA THR A 355 -8.33 -30.93 -27.94
C THR A 355 -6.81 -31.07 -27.90
N GLY A 356 -6.17 -30.59 -26.83
CA GLY A 356 -4.71 -30.65 -26.65
C GLY A 356 -4.20 -31.98 -26.12
N GLY A 357 -5.09 -32.84 -25.61
CA GLY A 357 -4.77 -34.12 -25.01
C GLY A 357 -4.26 -34.02 -23.56
N ALA A 358 -4.96 -34.68 -22.63
CA ALA A 358 -4.65 -34.62 -21.20
C ALA A 358 -3.20 -35.03 -20.83
N ARG A 359 -2.57 -35.94 -21.59
CA ARG A 359 -1.16 -36.31 -21.39
C ARG A 359 -0.19 -35.19 -21.80
N ALA A 360 -0.53 -34.41 -22.83
CA ALA A 360 0.30 -33.27 -23.23
C ALA A 360 0.16 -32.13 -22.23
N ALA A 361 -1.08 -31.82 -21.80
CA ALA A 361 -1.34 -30.86 -20.72
C ALA A 361 -0.58 -31.25 -19.44
N ALA A 362 -0.66 -32.52 -19.02
CA ALA A 362 0.05 -33.01 -17.86
C ALA A 362 1.59 -32.97 -18.00
N ARG A 363 2.16 -33.02 -19.20
CA ARG A 363 3.62 -32.91 -19.40
C ARG A 363 4.14 -31.47 -19.35
N ARG A 364 3.29 -30.49 -19.68
CA ARG A 364 3.67 -29.07 -19.71
C ARG A 364 3.77 -28.42 -18.33
N LEU A 365 3.13 -29.01 -17.33
CA LEU A 365 3.12 -28.50 -15.97
C LEU A 365 4.47 -28.78 -15.29
N SER A 366 5.09 -27.81 -14.63
CA SER A 366 6.28 -28.01 -13.81
C SER A 366 5.90 -28.41 -12.37
N GLY A 367 6.83 -29.02 -11.61
CA GLY A 367 6.62 -29.37 -10.20
C GLY A 367 6.57 -30.88 -9.90
N GLU A 368 7.08 -31.26 -8.73
CA GLU A 368 7.16 -32.65 -8.26
C GLU A 368 5.84 -33.14 -7.65
N ARG A 369 5.16 -32.26 -6.89
CA ARG A 369 3.85 -32.50 -6.29
C ARG A 369 2.85 -31.50 -6.85
N LEU A 370 1.79 -32.03 -7.46
CA LEU A 370 0.74 -31.26 -8.11
C LEU A 370 -0.58 -31.47 -7.37
N LEU A 371 -1.35 -30.40 -7.27
CA LEU A 371 -2.67 -30.35 -6.68
C LEU A 371 -3.67 -30.07 -7.80
N VAL A 372 -4.73 -30.86 -7.87
CA VAL A 372 -5.87 -30.60 -8.75
C VAL A 372 -7.00 -30.07 -7.89
N GLU A 373 -7.43 -28.85 -8.17
CA GLU A 373 -8.46 -28.14 -7.44
C GLU A 373 -9.67 -27.87 -8.33
N GLU A 374 -10.84 -27.84 -7.71
CA GLU A 374 -12.06 -27.36 -8.30
C GLU A 374 -11.92 -25.90 -8.73
N TYR A 375 -12.28 -25.61 -9.98
CA TYR A 375 -12.40 -24.24 -10.43
C TYR A 375 -13.68 -23.62 -9.88
N VAL A 376 -13.54 -22.57 -9.06
CA VAL A 376 -14.66 -21.75 -8.59
C VAL A 376 -15.04 -20.79 -9.71
N PRO A 377 -16.21 -20.93 -10.36
CA PRO A 377 -16.63 -19.99 -11.41
C PRO A 377 -16.91 -18.61 -10.82
N GLY A 378 -16.79 -17.57 -11.63
CA GLY A 378 -17.09 -16.20 -11.23
C GLY A 378 -16.45 -15.19 -12.18
N ALA A 379 -17.13 -14.08 -12.42
CA ALA A 379 -16.69 -13.03 -13.34
C ALA A 379 -16.87 -11.64 -12.73
N ASP A 380 -17.01 -11.57 -11.40
CA ASP A 380 -17.48 -10.39 -10.71
C ASP A 380 -16.37 -9.38 -10.43
N LEU A 381 -16.76 -8.13 -10.18
CA LEU A 381 -15.87 -7.01 -9.85
C LEU A 381 -14.95 -7.32 -8.65
N TYR A 382 -15.37 -8.20 -7.74
CA TYR A 382 -14.68 -8.53 -6.49
C TYR A 382 -14.07 -9.94 -6.54
N ARG A 383 -13.53 -10.32 -7.70
CA ARG A 383 -13.10 -11.69 -7.97
C ARG A 383 -12.00 -12.20 -7.05
N ASN A 384 -11.01 -11.37 -6.71
CA ASN A 384 -9.79 -11.81 -6.00
C ASN A 384 -9.55 -11.03 -4.70
N PRO A 385 -10.36 -11.22 -3.64
CA PRO A 385 -10.09 -10.62 -2.35
C PRO A 385 -8.84 -11.21 -1.70
N THR A 386 -8.22 -10.44 -0.82
CA THR A 386 -7.18 -10.93 0.10
C THR A 386 -7.44 -10.38 1.51
N PHE A 387 -6.99 -11.11 2.52
CA PHE A 387 -7.01 -10.72 3.92
C PHE A 387 -5.59 -10.79 4.47
N ASP A 388 -5.14 -9.77 5.20
CA ASP A 388 -3.85 -9.77 5.88
C ASP A 388 -4.02 -9.68 7.40
N GLY A 389 -3.17 -10.38 8.13
CA GLY A 389 -3.11 -10.40 9.59
C GLY A 389 -1.69 -10.55 10.14
N VAL A 390 -1.50 -10.18 11.40
CA VAL A 390 -0.25 -10.39 12.14
C VAL A 390 -0.55 -11.20 13.39
N VAL A 391 0.11 -12.34 13.54
CA VAL A 391 0.14 -13.09 14.80
C VAL A 391 1.27 -12.54 15.67
N ALA A 392 0.92 -11.81 16.73
CA ALA A 392 1.85 -11.24 17.70
C ALA A 392 2.57 -12.32 18.51
N GLU A 393 3.69 -11.97 19.15
CA GLU A 393 4.51 -12.90 19.96
C GLU A 393 3.72 -13.66 21.04
N ASP A 394 2.72 -13.02 21.64
CA ASP A 394 1.82 -13.66 22.63
C ASP A 394 0.77 -14.60 22.01
N GLY A 395 0.68 -14.66 20.69
CA GLY A 395 -0.28 -15.45 19.93
C GLY A 395 -1.56 -14.70 19.55
N THR A 396 -1.72 -13.44 19.96
CA THR A 396 -2.87 -12.60 19.59
C THR A 396 -2.86 -12.32 18.09
N VAL A 397 -4.03 -12.45 17.45
CA VAL A 397 -4.22 -12.11 16.04
C VAL A 397 -4.64 -10.66 15.91
N HIS A 398 -3.85 -9.88 15.16
CA HIS A 398 -4.16 -8.51 14.80
C HIS A 398 -4.52 -8.43 13.33
N VAL A 399 -5.76 -8.05 13.03
CA VAL A 399 -6.22 -7.83 11.64
C VAL A 399 -5.49 -6.64 11.05
N VAL A 400 -4.88 -6.83 9.88
CA VAL A 400 -4.32 -5.73 9.08
C VAL A 400 -5.42 -5.14 8.20
N GLY A 401 -6.14 -5.99 7.46
CA GLY A 401 -7.30 -5.58 6.68
C GLY A 401 -7.62 -6.52 5.52
N THR A 402 -8.51 -6.07 4.65
CA THR A 402 -8.88 -6.77 3.41
C THR A 402 -8.66 -5.89 2.19
N GLY A 403 -8.26 -6.51 1.08
CA GLY A 403 -7.98 -5.82 -0.18
C GLY A 403 -8.59 -6.53 -1.39
N LEU A 404 -8.63 -5.84 -2.53
CA LEU A 404 -9.01 -6.41 -3.82
C LEU A 404 -7.77 -6.48 -4.72
N MET A 405 -7.33 -7.70 -5.00
CA MET A 405 -6.18 -7.93 -5.87
C MET A 405 -6.52 -7.76 -7.35
N GLU A 406 -5.61 -7.14 -8.09
CA GLU A 406 -5.61 -7.15 -9.54
C GLU A 406 -4.82 -8.38 -10.02
N VAL A 407 -5.48 -9.26 -10.78
CA VAL A 407 -4.90 -10.51 -11.27
C VAL A 407 -5.15 -10.62 -12.77
N THR A 408 -4.08 -10.73 -13.56
CA THR A 408 -4.17 -10.99 -15.00
C THR A 408 -3.90 -12.47 -15.26
N GLY A 409 -4.93 -13.20 -15.68
CA GLY A 409 -4.85 -14.66 -15.79
C GLY A 409 -4.70 -15.29 -14.40
N THR A 410 -3.50 -15.73 -14.06
CA THR A 410 -3.13 -16.21 -12.71
C THR A 410 -2.10 -15.33 -12.03
N ALA A 411 -1.55 -14.32 -12.71
CA ALA A 411 -0.47 -13.50 -12.21
C ALA A 411 -0.99 -12.29 -11.44
N TYR A 412 -0.60 -12.19 -10.17
CA TYR A 412 -0.81 -11.00 -9.33
C TYR A 412 -0.14 -9.78 -9.97
N GLN A 413 -0.84 -8.64 -10.01
CA GLN A 413 -0.38 -7.37 -10.58
C GLN A 413 -0.33 -6.23 -9.56
N GLY A 414 -1.02 -6.37 -8.44
CA GLY A 414 -1.22 -5.30 -7.47
C GLY A 414 -2.46 -5.53 -6.61
N VAL A 415 -2.72 -4.60 -5.69
CA VAL A 415 -3.91 -4.63 -4.83
C VAL A 415 -4.47 -3.23 -4.67
N THR A 416 -5.77 -3.10 -4.45
CA THR A 416 -6.37 -1.90 -3.88
C THR A 416 -6.83 -2.20 -2.45
N VAL A 417 -6.46 -1.36 -1.49
CA VAL A 417 -6.92 -1.40 -0.09
C VAL A 417 -7.51 -0.05 0.28
N GLY A 418 -8.47 -0.01 1.20
CA GLY A 418 -9.23 1.20 1.45
C GLY A 418 -10.61 0.94 2.05
N PRO A 419 -11.18 1.93 2.75
CA PRO A 419 -12.56 1.85 3.21
C PRO A 419 -13.51 1.70 2.01
N GLY A 420 -14.35 0.65 2.01
CA GLY A 420 -15.33 0.41 0.95
C GLY A 420 -14.78 -0.16 -0.37
N VAL A 421 -13.51 -0.61 -0.39
CA VAL A 421 -12.95 -1.30 -1.57
C VAL A 421 -13.68 -2.62 -1.84
N LEU A 422 -13.98 -3.38 -0.79
CA LEU A 422 -14.83 -4.57 -0.86
C LEU A 422 -16.23 -4.24 -0.30
N PRO A 423 -17.29 -4.92 -0.77
CA PRO A 423 -18.60 -4.89 -0.12
C PRO A 423 -18.48 -5.30 1.35
N ALA A 424 -19.27 -4.67 2.23
CA ALA A 424 -19.17 -4.84 3.67
C ALA A 424 -19.28 -6.31 4.11
N ASP A 425 -20.25 -7.06 3.57
CA ASP A 425 -20.47 -8.47 3.93
C ASP A 425 -19.32 -9.37 3.47
N LEU A 426 -18.75 -9.11 2.29
CA LEU A 426 -17.59 -9.84 1.78
C LEU A 426 -16.35 -9.57 2.63
N ALA A 427 -16.11 -8.29 2.97
CA ALA A 427 -15.00 -7.92 3.85
C ALA A 427 -15.15 -8.56 5.22
N ALA A 428 -16.34 -8.49 5.83
CA ALA A 428 -16.61 -9.09 7.14
C ALA A 428 -16.41 -10.62 7.13
N THR A 429 -16.89 -11.30 6.08
CA THR A 429 -16.72 -12.75 5.93
C THR A 429 -15.25 -13.13 5.77
N ALA A 430 -14.52 -12.43 4.91
CA ALA A 430 -13.08 -12.66 4.71
C ALA A 430 -12.27 -12.37 5.97
N THR A 431 -12.59 -11.30 6.71
CA THR A 431 -11.97 -10.96 7.99
C THR A 431 -12.23 -12.02 9.06
N ALA A 432 -13.48 -12.48 9.20
CA ALA A 432 -13.82 -13.51 10.19
C ALA A 432 -13.07 -14.82 9.91
N PHE A 433 -13.05 -15.26 8.65
CA PHE A 433 -12.33 -16.48 8.25
C PHE A 433 -10.81 -16.33 8.38
N GLY A 434 -10.26 -15.20 7.92
CA GLY A 434 -8.83 -14.90 8.02
C GLY A 434 -8.34 -14.81 9.47
N THR A 435 -9.19 -14.31 10.38
CA THR A 435 -8.89 -14.29 11.83
C THR A 435 -8.84 -15.71 12.39
N ALA A 436 -9.81 -16.57 12.07
CA ALA A 436 -9.82 -17.97 12.49
C ALA A 436 -8.61 -18.76 11.95
N VAL A 437 -8.16 -18.46 10.71
CA VAL A 437 -6.90 -18.98 10.17
C VAL A 437 -5.72 -18.53 11.04
N GLY A 438 -5.64 -17.24 11.38
CA GLY A 438 -4.59 -16.70 12.26
C GLY A 438 -4.55 -17.37 13.63
N GLU A 439 -5.71 -17.62 14.24
CA GLU A 439 -5.80 -18.27 15.55
C GLU A 439 -5.30 -19.72 15.48
N ALA A 440 -5.65 -20.45 14.41
CA ALA A 440 -5.13 -21.79 14.16
C ALA A 440 -3.61 -21.79 13.94
N LEU A 441 -3.09 -20.86 13.13
CA LEU A 441 -1.65 -20.67 12.93
C LEU A 441 -0.94 -20.36 14.25
N ALA A 442 -1.53 -19.50 15.08
CA ALA A 442 -0.99 -19.12 16.38
C ALA A 442 -0.90 -20.32 17.33
N ALA A 443 -1.93 -21.18 17.36
CA ALA A 443 -1.97 -22.42 18.14
C ALA A 443 -0.92 -23.44 17.67
N GLU A 444 -0.59 -23.44 16.39
CA GLU A 444 0.50 -24.27 15.82
C GLU A 444 1.91 -23.66 16.03
N GLY A 445 1.98 -22.46 16.65
CA GLY A 445 3.21 -21.77 17.04
C GLY A 445 3.73 -20.76 16.03
N TYR A 446 2.97 -20.42 14.99
CA TYR A 446 3.35 -19.39 14.04
C TYR A 446 3.29 -17.99 14.67
N ARG A 447 4.25 -17.14 14.33
CA ARG A 447 4.37 -15.74 14.77
C ARG A 447 4.87 -14.90 13.59
N GLY A 448 4.12 -13.86 13.25
CA GLY A 448 4.43 -12.95 12.15
C GLY A 448 3.25 -12.66 11.23
N TRP A 449 3.57 -12.06 10.08
CA TRP A 449 2.61 -11.65 9.06
C TRP A 449 2.12 -12.84 8.24
N TYR A 450 0.82 -12.92 8.04
CA TYR A 450 0.22 -13.87 7.11
C TYR A 450 -0.88 -13.22 6.29
N ASP A 451 -1.18 -13.80 5.14
CA ASP A 451 -2.38 -13.47 4.39
C ASP A 451 -3.17 -14.74 3.98
N VAL A 452 -4.42 -14.52 3.62
CA VAL A 452 -5.30 -15.53 3.03
C VAL A 452 -5.88 -14.95 1.75
N ASP A 453 -5.56 -15.59 0.64
CA ASP A 453 -6.09 -15.21 -0.66
C ASP A 453 -7.40 -15.92 -0.95
N PHE A 454 -8.32 -15.22 -1.61
CA PHE A 454 -9.62 -15.74 -1.96
C PHE A 454 -9.91 -15.55 -3.46
N VAL A 455 -10.79 -16.41 -3.98
CA VAL A 455 -11.62 -16.08 -5.13
C VAL A 455 -13.08 -16.01 -4.71
N THR A 456 -13.92 -15.25 -5.41
CA THR A 456 -15.37 -15.25 -5.16
C THR A 456 -16.13 -16.14 -6.15
N ASP A 457 -17.14 -16.85 -5.64
CA ASP A 457 -18.11 -17.58 -6.47
C ASP A 457 -19.21 -16.64 -7.01
N PRO A 458 -20.12 -17.08 -7.90
CA PRO A 458 -21.12 -16.19 -8.51
C PRO A 458 -22.17 -15.66 -7.53
N ALA A 459 -22.23 -16.19 -6.31
CA ALA A 459 -23.06 -15.68 -5.23
C ALA A 459 -22.31 -14.65 -4.36
N GLY A 460 -21.08 -14.30 -4.73
CA GLY A 460 -20.22 -13.39 -3.98
C GLY A 460 -19.56 -14.02 -2.76
N ARG A 461 -19.67 -15.35 -2.55
CA ARG A 461 -19.07 -16.01 -1.39
C ARG A 461 -17.56 -16.17 -1.58
N PRO A 462 -16.73 -15.81 -0.58
CA PRO A 462 -15.30 -16.02 -0.65
C PRO A 462 -14.95 -17.51 -0.58
N ALA A 463 -13.97 -17.90 -1.38
CA ALA A 463 -13.41 -19.23 -1.45
C ALA A 463 -11.88 -19.15 -1.30
N PRO A 464 -11.31 -19.59 -0.16
CA PRO A 464 -9.89 -19.42 0.12
C PRO A 464 -9.05 -20.31 -0.81
N THR A 465 -7.96 -19.76 -1.32
CA THR A 465 -7.12 -20.40 -2.35
C THR A 465 -5.74 -20.78 -1.84
N GLU A 466 -5.17 -19.99 -0.93
CA GLU A 466 -3.85 -20.21 -0.31
C GLU A 466 -3.67 -19.34 0.95
N ILE A 467 -2.72 -19.73 1.80
CA ILE A 467 -2.19 -18.94 2.91
C ILE A 467 -0.74 -18.63 2.56
N ASN A 468 -0.27 -17.40 2.77
CA ASN A 468 1.15 -17.09 2.73
C ASN A 468 1.62 -16.64 4.12
N LEU A 469 2.74 -17.17 4.60
CA LEU A 469 3.28 -16.97 5.95
C LEU A 469 4.47 -16.01 5.94
N ARG A 470 4.27 -14.87 5.26
CA ARG A 470 5.27 -13.85 4.94
C ARG A 470 4.59 -12.54 4.58
N LEU A 471 5.38 -11.48 4.40
CA LEU A 471 4.94 -10.31 3.67
C LEU A 471 4.61 -10.68 2.22
N THR A 472 3.60 -10.02 1.68
CA THR A 472 3.10 -10.24 0.32
C THR A 472 3.01 -8.90 -0.42
N GLY A 473 2.69 -8.93 -1.71
CA GLY A 473 2.42 -7.70 -2.48
C GLY A 473 1.35 -6.83 -1.79
N PRO A 474 0.22 -7.42 -1.34
CA PRO A 474 -0.79 -6.71 -0.58
C PRO A 474 -0.32 -5.96 0.67
N ALA A 475 0.60 -6.54 1.45
CA ALA A 475 1.15 -5.94 2.67
C ALA A 475 1.68 -4.50 2.44
N VAL A 476 2.28 -4.24 1.28
CA VAL A 476 2.81 -2.92 0.90
C VAL A 476 1.71 -1.86 0.89
N ALA A 477 0.51 -2.19 0.38
CA ALA A 477 -0.59 -1.26 0.29
C ALA A 477 -1.13 -0.90 1.69
N PHE A 478 -1.26 -1.89 2.59
CA PHE A 478 -1.70 -1.66 3.97
C PHE A 478 -0.69 -0.83 4.78
N VAL A 479 0.60 -1.11 4.65
CA VAL A 479 1.65 -0.33 5.32
C VAL A 479 1.65 1.13 4.82
N LEU A 480 1.53 1.32 3.51
CA LEU A 480 1.43 2.65 2.91
C LEU A 480 0.17 3.38 3.36
N GLN A 481 -0.97 2.69 3.42
CA GLN A 481 -2.23 3.27 3.89
C GLN A 481 -2.10 3.75 5.33
N ALA A 482 -1.68 2.88 6.25
CA ALA A 482 -1.51 3.26 7.66
C ALA A 482 -0.55 4.44 7.82
N ARG A 483 0.55 4.43 7.06
CA ARG A 483 1.53 5.51 7.11
C ARG A 483 0.97 6.83 6.59
N LEU A 484 0.27 6.81 5.44
CA LEU A 484 -0.32 7.99 4.83
C LEU A 484 -1.46 8.55 5.69
N ASP A 485 -2.33 7.69 6.21
CA ASP A 485 -3.39 8.07 7.13
C ASP A 485 -2.83 8.74 8.38
N ARG A 486 -1.71 8.23 8.91
CA ARG A 486 -1.03 8.82 10.07
C ARG A 486 -0.45 10.20 9.79
N VAL A 487 0.13 10.43 8.61
CA VAL A 487 0.88 11.67 8.32
C VAL A 487 0.09 12.72 7.56
N ARG A 488 -1.01 12.34 6.91
CA ARG A 488 -1.84 13.19 6.04
C ARG A 488 -3.33 13.15 6.38
N GLY A 489 -3.75 12.38 7.38
CA GLY A 489 -5.16 12.20 7.77
C GLY A 489 -5.80 10.98 7.11
N GLY A 490 -6.79 10.38 7.77
CA GLY A 490 -7.37 9.08 7.40
C GLY A 490 -8.05 8.96 6.02
N HIS A 491 -8.57 7.75 5.78
CA HIS A 491 -9.42 7.36 4.64
C HIS A 491 -8.72 7.28 3.28
N HIS A 492 -7.40 7.10 3.24
CA HIS A 492 -6.75 6.82 1.96
C HIS A 492 -7.18 5.45 1.43
N TRP A 493 -7.46 5.43 0.13
CA TRP A 493 -7.38 4.25 -0.70
C TRP A 493 -5.97 4.19 -1.25
N VAL A 494 -5.36 3.01 -1.21
CA VAL A 494 -4.03 2.77 -1.77
C VAL A 494 -4.11 1.65 -2.79
N ARG A 495 -3.66 1.93 -4.02
CA ARG A 495 -3.54 0.96 -5.11
C ARG A 495 -2.07 0.74 -5.45
N THR A 496 -1.59 -0.49 -5.32
CA THR A 496 -0.27 -0.89 -5.84
C THR A 496 -0.42 -1.47 -7.24
N LEU A 497 0.57 -1.21 -8.08
CA LEU A 497 0.69 -1.70 -9.45
C LEU A 497 2.15 -2.09 -9.65
N ASP A 498 2.46 -3.37 -9.60
CA ASP A 498 3.83 -3.85 -9.41
C ASP A 498 4.62 -3.94 -10.72
N CYS A 499 3.92 -4.12 -11.85
CA CYS A 499 4.52 -4.34 -13.16
C CYS A 499 3.92 -3.42 -14.23
N LEU A 500 3.88 -2.10 -13.99
CA LEU A 500 3.43 -1.15 -15.03
C LEU A 500 4.45 -1.09 -16.18
N PRO A 501 4.06 -1.43 -17.41
CA PRO A 501 4.98 -1.39 -18.55
C PRO A 501 5.52 0.03 -18.79
N LEU A 502 6.79 0.12 -19.19
CA LEU A 502 7.41 1.33 -19.70
C LEU A 502 7.50 1.27 -21.23
N GLY A 503 7.16 2.36 -21.91
CA GLY A 503 7.24 2.45 -23.38
C GLY A 503 8.68 2.47 -23.92
N ALA A 504 9.67 2.70 -23.07
CA ALA A 504 11.08 2.68 -23.41
C ALA A 504 11.92 2.19 -22.22
N ARG A 505 13.12 1.66 -22.50
CA ARG A 505 14.11 1.40 -21.44
C ARG A 505 14.68 2.72 -20.94
N LEU A 506 14.70 2.90 -19.63
CA LEU A 506 15.21 4.10 -18.98
C LEU A 506 16.23 3.74 -17.91
N PRO A 507 17.41 4.39 -17.88
CA PRO A 507 18.31 4.29 -16.73
C PRO A 507 17.65 4.90 -15.49
N ALA A 508 18.05 4.43 -14.30
CA ALA A 508 17.37 4.75 -13.06
C ALA A 508 17.22 6.27 -12.78
N PRO A 509 18.21 7.15 -13.03
CA PRO A 509 18.02 8.59 -12.87
C PRO A 509 16.93 9.18 -13.77
N ALA A 510 16.87 8.75 -15.05
CA ALA A 510 15.87 9.22 -16.00
C ALA A 510 14.46 8.69 -15.64
N LEU A 511 14.38 7.44 -15.19
CA LEU A 511 13.12 6.87 -14.69
C LEU A 511 12.60 7.66 -13.47
N LEU A 512 13.46 7.98 -12.50
CA LEU A 512 13.04 8.77 -11.34
C LEU A 512 12.62 10.19 -11.72
N GLN A 513 13.31 10.83 -12.66
CA GLN A 513 12.91 12.15 -13.18
C GLN A 513 11.53 12.11 -13.84
N HIS A 514 11.26 11.08 -14.65
CA HIS A 514 9.95 10.84 -15.26
C HIS A 514 8.85 10.67 -14.21
N LEU A 515 9.10 9.82 -13.20
CA LEU A 515 8.15 9.57 -12.10
C LEU A 515 7.91 10.82 -11.24
N ASP A 516 8.93 11.66 -11.01
CA ASP A 516 8.76 12.95 -10.34
C ASP A 516 7.85 13.91 -11.12
N GLY A 517 7.96 13.91 -12.46
CA GLY A 517 7.06 14.63 -13.35
C GLY A 517 5.61 14.15 -13.23
N LEU A 518 5.40 12.83 -13.26
CA LEU A 518 4.08 12.22 -13.08
C LEU A 518 3.52 12.47 -11.67
N SER A 519 4.36 12.44 -10.63
CA SER A 519 3.95 12.70 -9.25
C SER A 519 3.37 14.10 -9.07
N ARG A 520 3.97 15.12 -9.72
CA ARG A 520 3.41 16.50 -9.71
C ARG A 520 2.03 16.57 -10.36
N ARG A 521 1.82 15.87 -11.48
CA ARG A 521 0.53 15.81 -12.17
C ARG A 521 -0.52 15.02 -11.38
N CYS A 522 -0.15 13.89 -10.79
CA CYS A 522 -1.05 13.11 -9.92
C CYS A 522 -1.54 13.95 -8.73
N ARG A 523 -0.67 14.80 -8.17
CA ARG A 523 -1.05 15.70 -7.07
C ARG A 523 -2.16 16.68 -7.47
N ALA A 524 -2.18 17.14 -8.72
CA ALA A 524 -3.26 18.00 -9.21
C ALA A 524 -4.61 17.28 -9.26
N LEU A 525 -4.60 15.95 -9.39
CA LEU A 525 -5.77 15.07 -9.32
C LEU A 525 -6.12 14.64 -7.87
N GLY A 526 -5.41 15.18 -6.87
CA GLY A 526 -5.60 14.77 -5.47
C GLY A 526 -5.01 13.40 -5.12
N ALA A 527 -4.11 12.87 -5.96
CA ALA A 527 -3.46 11.57 -5.75
C ALA A 527 -1.96 11.72 -5.45
N THR A 528 -1.43 10.82 -4.63
CA THR A 528 0.01 10.67 -4.37
C THR A 528 0.56 9.49 -5.15
N LEU A 529 1.67 9.70 -5.85
CA LEU A 529 2.41 8.65 -6.55
C LEU A 529 3.73 8.35 -5.85
N LEU A 530 3.93 7.07 -5.52
CA LEU A 530 5.12 6.54 -4.85
C LEU A 530 5.74 5.43 -5.72
N PRO A 531 7.01 5.57 -6.16
CA PRO A 531 7.70 4.47 -6.82
C PRO A 531 7.98 3.33 -5.83
N THR A 532 7.47 2.12 -6.09
CA THR A 532 7.68 0.94 -5.25
C THR A 532 8.78 0.01 -5.80
N ILE A 533 8.88 -0.11 -7.12
CA ILE A 533 9.92 -0.91 -7.81
C ILE A 533 10.54 -0.05 -8.93
N PRO A 534 11.56 0.78 -8.63
CA PRO A 534 12.16 1.71 -9.60
C PRO A 534 13.37 1.12 -10.35
N THR A 535 13.61 -0.17 -10.25
CA THR A 535 14.88 -0.80 -10.68
C THR A 535 14.78 -1.60 -11.98
N ALA A 536 13.57 -1.83 -12.50
CA ALA A 536 13.33 -2.64 -13.70
C ALA A 536 13.29 -1.82 -15.01
N GLY A 537 13.73 -0.56 -14.96
CA GLY A 537 13.67 0.35 -16.12
C GLY A 537 14.56 -0.05 -17.30
N LEU A 538 15.59 -0.87 -17.07
CA LEU A 538 16.52 -1.34 -18.11
C LEU A 538 16.30 -2.78 -18.55
N ASP A 539 15.29 -3.46 -17.99
CA ASP A 539 15.01 -4.85 -18.33
C ASP A 539 14.63 -5.02 -19.81
N PRO A 540 14.79 -6.24 -20.36
CA PRO A 540 14.40 -6.54 -21.73
C PRO A 540 12.97 -6.09 -22.05
N VAL A 541 12.06 -6.33 -21.10
CA VAL A 541 10.69 -5.83 -21.04
C VAL A 541 10.61 -4.88 -19.84
N PRO A 542 10.84 -3.56 -20.03
CA PRO A 542 10.99 -2.64 -18.92
C PRO A 542 9.65 -2.34 -18.25
N TYR A 543 9.66 -2.24 -16.92
CA TYR A 543 8.50 -1.89 -16.12
C TYR A 543 8.87 -1.07 -14.89
N VAL A 544 7.86 -0.55 -14.21
CA VAL A 544 7.98 0.13 -12.93
C VAL A 544 6.87 -0.33 -11.99
N GLY A 545 7.21 -0.53 -10.72
CA GLY A 545 6.22 -0.67 -9.66
C GLY A 545 5.88 0.68 -9.06
N VAL A 546 4.60 0.97 -8.85
CA VAL A 546 4.12 2.19 -8.19
C VAL A 546 3.02 1.89 -7.18
N ALA A 547 2.84 2.79 -6.22
CA ALA A 547 1.64 2.91 -5.41
C ALA A 547 1.00 4.27 -5.64
N LEU A 548 -0.32 4.26 -5.81
CA LEU A 548 -1.17 5.43 -5.90
C LEU A 548 -2.02 5.52 -4.64
N ALA A 549 -2.11 6.70 -4.04
CA ALA A 549 -2.96 6.92 -2.88
C ALA A 549 -3.85 8.15 -3.08
N ALA A 550 -5.15 7.99 -2.88
CA ALA A 550 -6.12 9.09 -2.94
C ALA A 550 -7.29 8.82 -1.98
N ARG A 551 -8.24 9.75 -1.87
CA ARG A 551 -9.43 9.60 -1.01
C ARG A 551 -10.72 9.33 -1.77
N SER A 552 -10.63 9.16 -3.07
CA SER A 552 -11.74 8.74 -3.91
C SER A 552 -11.24 7.74 -4.93
N ARG A 553 -12.14 6.83 -5.32
CA ARG A 553 -11.89 5.88 -6.41
C ARG A 553 -11.60 6.60 -7.73
N GLN A 554 -12.35 7.67 -8.02
CA GLN A 554 -12.15 8.48 -9.22
C GLN A 554 -10.72 9.02 -9.32
N ALA A 555 -10.20 9.65 -8.25
CA ALA A 555 -8.85 10.21 -8.25
C ALA A 555 -7.77 9.13 -8.42
N LEU A 556 -7.98 7.93 -7.86
CA LEU A 556 -7.09 6.78 -8.10
C LEU A 556 -7.11 6.35 -9.57
N ASP A 557 -8.30 6.18 -10.15
CA ASP A 557 -8.47 5.70 -11.52
C ASP A 557 -7.90 6.72 -12.53
N GLU A 558 -8.12 8.02 -12.31
CA GLU A 558 -7.54 9.09 -13.13
C GLU A 558 -6.01 9.16 -13.01
N ALA A 559 -5.47 9.03 -11.79
CA ALA A 559 -4.02 9.01 -11.58
C ALA A 559 -3.37 7.78 -12.20
N GLU A 560 -4.01 6.62 -12.15
CA GLU A 560 -3.51 5.42 -12.82
C GLU A 560 -3.49 5.60 -14.34
N ALA A 561 -4.58 6.09 -14.93
CA ALA A 561 -4.65 6.37 -16.37
C ALA A 561 -3.55 7.36 -16.80
N LEU A 562 -3.33 8.40 -15.99
CA LEU A 562 -2.28 9.40 -16.19
C LEU A 562 -0.87 8.78 -16.22
N VAL A 563 -0.59 7.84 -15.31
CA VAL A 563 0.70 7.15 -15.21
C VAL A 563 0.88 6.17 -16.36
N ARG A 564 -0.14 5.37 -16.68
CA ARG A 564 -0.10 4.44 -17.82
C ARG A 564 0.14 5.19 -19.13
N PHE A 565 -0.56 6.31 -19.35
CA PHE A 565 -0.35 7.18 -20.50
C PHE A 565 1.07 7.75 -20.53
N GLY A 566 1.54 8.30 -19.40
CA GLY A 566 2.89 8.85 -19.28
C GLY A 566 3.98 7.82 -19.60
N ASN A 567 3.84 6.59 -19.09
CA ASN A 567 4.76 5.50 -19.35
C ASN A 567 4.73 5.05 -20.81
N GLY A 568 3.54 4.93 -21.41
CA GLY A 568 3.40 4.57 -22.83
C GLY A 568 3.99 5.62 -23.78
N ALA A 569 3.83 6.91 -23.45
CA ALA A 569 4.36 8.02 -24.23
C ALA A 569 5.90 8.03 -24.34
N LEU A 570 6.61 7.36 -23.41
CA LEU A 570 8.07 7.20 -23.49
C LEU A 570 8.52 6.54 -24.79
N GLY A 571 7.76 5.56 -25.31
CA GLY A 571 8.07 4.88 -26.58
C GLY A 571 7.77 5.76 -27.80
N GLY A 572 6.75 6.61 -27.70
CA GLY A 572 6.33 7.53 -28.76
C GLY A 572 7.37 8.61 -29.09
N MET A 573 8.28 8.94 -28.15
CA MET A 573 9.37 9.88 -28.39
C MET A 573 10.46 9.32 -29.33
N PHE A 574 10.50 8.00 -29.55
CA PHE A 574 11.46 7.32 -30.42
C PHE A 574 10.85 6.84 -31.74
N THR A 575 9.52 6.85 -31.86
CA THR A 575 8.82 6.61 -33.11
C THR A 575 8.40 7.95 -33.69
N GLY A 576 9.02 8.39 -34.79
CA GLY A 576 8.62 9.63 -35.48
C GLY A 576 7.12 9.68 -35.85
N PRO A 577 6.59 10.80 -36.37
CA PRO A 577 5.14 11.07 -36.49
C PRO A 577 4.30 10.10 -37.35
N ALA A 578 4.88 9.01 -37.88
CA ALA A 578 4.25 8.11 -38.83
C ALA A 578 3.59 6.86 -38.22
N SER A 579 3.68 6.59 -36.91
CA SER A 579 3.10 5.36 -36.31
C SER A 579 1.86 5.58 -35.43
N ALA A 580 1.37 6.82 -35.28
CA ALA A 580 0.22 7.14 -34.42
C ALA A 580 -1.16 6.79 -35.02
N ALA A 581 -1.23 5.89 -36.01
CA ALA A 581 -2.48 5.38 -36.54
C ALA A 581 -2.42 3.85 -36.63
N THR A 582 -2.92 3.18 -35.59
CA THR A 582 -3.85 2.02 -35.65
C THR A 582 -3.79 1.21 -34.35
N TRP A 583 -4.58 1.62 -33.35
CA TRP A 583 -5.17 0.68 -32.39
C TRP A 583 -6.68 0.91 -32.38
N ALA A 584 -7.33 0.49 -33.46
CA ALA A 584 -8.78 0.31 -33.50
C ALA A 584 -9.07 -1.19 -33.52
N SER A 585 -9.92 -1.65 -32.61
CA SER A 585 -10.34 -3.05 -32.45
C SER A 585 -10.73 -3.72 -33.78
N PRO A 586 -10.48 -5.04 -33.96
CA PRO A 586 -10.98 -5.74 -35.13
C PRO A 586 -12.50 -5.96 -34.98
N ARG A 587 -13.29 -5.08 -35.60
CA ARG A 587 -14.68 -5.42 -35.96
C ARG A 587 -14.65 -6.52 -37.03
N ARG A 588 -15.19 -7.69 -36.69
CA ARG A 588 -15.53 -8.76 -37.65
C ARG A 588 -16.48 -8.20 -38.71
N THR A 589 -16.01 -8.07 -39.94
CA THR A 589 -16.87 -7.98 -41.13
C THR A 589 -16.53 -9.13 -42.07
N ARG A 590 -17.54 -9.97 -42.34
CA ARG A 590 -17.51 -11.05 -43.34
C ARG A 590 -17.25 -10.44 -44.72
N ARG A 591 -16.22 -10.90 -45.44
CA ARG A 591 -16.09 -10.71 -46.89
C ARG A 591 -16.63 -11.93 -47.64
N PRO A 592 -17.40 -11.75 -48.73
CA PRO A 592 -17.85 -12.84 -49.58
C PRO A 592 -16.75 -13.31 -50.53
N ARG A 593 -16.77 -14.61 -50.87
CA ARG A 593 -15.83 -15.29 -51.79
C ARG A 593 -15.97 -14.75 -53.23
N PRO A 594 -14.88 -14.50 -53.96
CA PRO A 594 -14.93 -14.39 -55.41
C PRO A 594 -14.81 -15.78 -56.08
N ARG A 595 -15.60 -15.98 -57.13
CA ARG A 595 -15.46 -17.13 -58.05
C ARG A 595 -14.22 -16.92 -58.94
N ARG A 596 -13.51 -18.03 -59.17
CA ARG A 596 -12.36 -18.24 -60.08
C ARG A 596 -12.78 -18.19 -61.56
N PRO A 597 -11.86 -18.11 -62.54
CA PRO A 597 -10.71 -19.05 -62.73
C PRO A 597 -9.41 -18.70 -62.02
#